data_AF-A0A9W9FDZ4-F1
#
_entry.id   AF-A0A9W9FDZ4-F1
#
_cell.length_a   1.000
_cell.length_b   1.000
_cell.length_c   1.000
_cell.angle_alpha   90.00
_cell.angle_beta   90.00
_cell.angle_gamma   90.00
#
_symmetry.space_group_name_H-M   'P 1'
#
loop_
_entity.id
_entity.type
_entity.pdbx_description
1 polymer ?
#
loop_
_entity_poly.entity_id
_entity_poly.type
_entity_poly.pdbx_seq_one_letter_code
_entity_poly.pdbx_strand_id
1 'polypeptide(L)'
;MAPPDLQVNSLYILLFNRNDPPQPNDFHWGLYLHQNPVSGGTKYHIKTVGPGWIPDHGTTAAIMKEFLLVGLLRIADVPRTFIPISIGSFDRSMGISITRLRRVECGF
;
A
#
# COMPACT_ATOMS: atom_id res chain seq x y z
N MET A 1 1.01 -12.33 20.07
CA MET A 1 2.02 -12.02 19.04
C MET A 1 1.87 -10.53 18.74
N ALA A 2 2.87 -9.71 19.06
CA ALA A 2 2.83 -8.29 18.70
C ALA A 2 2.75 -8.19 17.16
N PRO A 3 1.95 -7.26 16.60
CA PRO A 3 1.99 -7.03 15.16
C PRO A 3 3.43 -6.70 14.75
N PRO A 4 3.88 -7.07 13.53
CA PRO A 4 5.19 -6.64 13.06
C PRO A 4 5.27 -5.11 13.14
N ASP A 5 6.33 -4.59 13.75
CA ASP A 5 6.56 -3.16 13.91
C ASP A 5 6.78 -2.54 12.52
N LEU A 6 5.69 -2.10 11.90
CA LEU A 6 5.74 -1.36 10.66
C LEU A 6 6.51 -0.06 10.88
N GLN A 7 7.50 0.17 10.04
CA GLN A 7 8.31 1.37 10.07
C GLN A 7 7.46 2.59 9.69
N VAL A 8 7.48 3.58 10.57
CA VAL A 8 6.73 4.82 10.44
C VAL A 8 7.33 5.67 9.31
N ASN A 9 6.45 6.24 8.50
CA ASN A 9 6.76 6.92 7.25
C ASN A 9 7.40 6.01 6.21
N SER A 10 6.99 4.75 6.14
CA SER A 10 7.41 3.84 5.07
C SER A 10 6.25 3.45 4.18
N LEU A 11 6.57 3.25 2.89
CA LEU A 11 5.66 2.77 1.88
C LEU A 11 5.87 1.27 1.68
N TYR A 12 4.75 0.54 1.65
CA TYR A 12 4.72 -0.91 1.49
C TYR A 12 3.90 -1.28 0.25
N ILE A 13 4.32 -2.33 -0.46
CA ILE A 13 3.46 -3.09 -1.36
C ILE A 13 2.70 -4.10 -0.50
N LEU A 14 1.38 -4.10 -0.62
CA LEU A 14 0.49 -5.10 -0.07
C LEU A 14 0.26 -6.17 -1.13
N LEU A 15 0.35 -7.45 -0.75
CA LEU A 15 0.00 -8.58 -1.62
C LEU A 15 -1.17 -9.35 -1.02
N PHE A 16 -2.21 -9.57 -1.82
CA PHE A 16 -3.42 -10.28 -1.45
C PHE A 16 -3.65 -11.46 -2.38
N ASN A 17 -4.20 -12.55 -1.85
CA ASN A 17 -4.91 -13.52 -2.67
C ASN A 17 -6.23 -12.90 -3.15
N ARG A 18 -6.73 -13.34 -4.30
CA ARG A 18 -8.04 -12.89 -4.81
C ARG A 18 -9.21 -13.74 -4.38
N ASN A 19 -8.94 -14.97 -3.97
CA ASN A 19 -9.95 -15.97 -3.66
C ASN A 19 -9.57 -16.76 -2.42
N ASP A 20 -10.61 -17.31 -1.78
CA ASP A 20 -10.52 -18.38 -0.81
C ASP A 20 -11.39 -19.55 -1.32
N PRO A 21 -10.81 -20.70 -1.71
CA PRO A 21 -9.38 -21.04 -1.66
C PRO A 21 -8.54 -20.29 -2.71
N PRO A 22 -7.25 -20.02 -2.43
CA PRO A 22 -6.36 -19.29 -3.34
C PRO A 22 -6.12 -20.06 -4.63
N GLN A 23 -6.16 -19.34 -5.75
CA GLN A 23 -5.84 -19.87 -7.08
C GLN A 23 -4.38 -19.59 -7.44
N PRO A 24 -3.70 -20.49 -8.17
CA PRO A 24 -2.33 -20.25 -8.62
C PRO A 24 -2.20 -18.97 -9.45
N ASN A 25 -1.21 -18.12 -9.10
CA ASN A 25 -0.89 -16.88 -9.80
C ASN A 25 -2.02 -15.82 -9.88
N ASP A 26 -3.03 -15.91 -9.00
CA ASP A 26 -4.13 -14.94 -8.95
C ASP A 26 -4.02 -14.03 -7.71
N PHE A 27 -3.22 -12.98 -7.87
CA PHE A 27 -2.92 -12.03 -6.80
C PHE A 27 -3.50 -10.65 -7.10
N HIS A 28 -3.82 -9.95 -6.03
CA HIS A 28 -4.11 -8.53 -6.06
C HIS A 28 -3.07 -7.78 -5.25
N TRP A 29 -2.86 -6.51 -5.57
CA TRP A 29 -1.87 -5.69 -4.90
C TRP A 29 -2.42 -4.31 -4.59
N GLY A 30 -1.80 -3.67 -3.60
CA GLY A 30 -2.05 -2.28 -3.25
C GLY A 30 -0.82 -1.65 -2.62
N LEU A 31 -0.94 -0.39 -2.25
CA LEU A 31 0.06 0.34 -1.50
C LEU A 31 -0.44 0.67 -0.10
N TYR A 32 0.47 0.69 0.86
CA TYR A 32 0.19 1.15 2.21
C TYR A 32 1.26 2.12 2.67
N LEU A 33 0.85 3.33 2.99
CA LEU A 33 1.72 4.32 3.61
C LEU A 33 1.47 4.29 5.12
N HIS A 34 2.42 3.74 5.88
CA HIS A 34 2.34 3.69 7.34
C HIS A 34 2.80 5.03 7.92
N GLN A 35 1.93 5.71 8.68
CA GLN A 35 2.17 7.09 9.13
C GLN A 35 2.21 7.22 10.66
N ASN A 36 1.58 6.28 11.37
CA ASN A 36 1.46 6.32 12.81
C ASN A 36 1.41 4.88 13.38
N PRO A 37 2.19 4.57 14.43
CA PRO A 37 2.24 3.23 14.99
C PRO A 37 0.91 2.78 15.64
N VAL A 38 0.07 3.72 16.08
CA VAL A 38 -1.20 3.45 16.77
C VAL A 38 -2.39 3.57 15.81
N SER A 39 -2.51 4.68 15.09
CA SER A 39 -3.64 4.91 14.16
C SER A 39 -3.40 4.30 12.77
N GLY A 40 -2.22 3.77 12.51
CA GLY A 40 -1.87 3.10 11.26
C GLY A 40 -1.53 4.06 10.13
N GLY A 41 -2.22 3.91 9.01
CA GLY A 41 -1.81 4.53 7.76
C GLY A 41 -2.89 4.46 6.70
N THR A 42 -2.55 4.94 5.51
CA THR A 42 -3.48 4.99 4.37
C THR A 42 -3.18 3.84 3.41
N LYS A 43 -4.20 3.03 3.12
CA LYS A 43 -4.20 2.02 2.07
C LYS A 43 -4.68 2.65 0.77
N TYR A 44 -4.00 2.36 -0.32
CA TYR A 44 -4.38 2.72 -1.68
C TYR A 44 -4.46 1.42 -2.49
N HIS A 45 -5.60 1.13 -3.11
CA HIS A 45 -5.79 -0.08 -3.88
C HIS A 45 -6.75 0.17 -5.05
N ILE A 46 -6.79 -0.76 -6.00
CA ILE A 46 -7.69 -0.67 -7.15
C ILE A 46 -8.71 -1.79 -7.00
N LYS A 47 -9.97 -1.47 -6.74
CA LYS A 47 -11.01 -2.48 -6.61
C LYS A 47 -11.74 -2.70 -7.93
N THR A 48 -12.22 -3.93 -8.12
CA THR A 48 -13.10 -4.29 -9.23
C THR A 48 -14.52 -3.79 -8.93
N VAL A 49 -15.12 -3.08 -9.87
CA VAL A 49 -16.54 -2.69 -9.83
C VAL A 49 -17.16 -3.02 -11.17
N GLY A 50 -17.99 -4.07 -11.20
CA GLY A 50 -18.53 -4.63 -12.44
C GLY A 50 -17.40 -5.05 -13.39
N PRO A 51 -17.40 -4.64 -14.67
CA PRO A 51 -16.33 -4.91 -15.62
C PRO A 51 -15.11 -3.97 -15.47
N GLY A 52 -15.19 -2.98 -14.59
CA GLY A 52 -14.20 -1.90 -14.47
C GLY A 52 -13.31 -1.97 -13.23
N TRP A 53 -12.33 -1.08 -13.22
CA TRP A 53 -11.40 -0.86 -12.11
C TRP A 53 -11.54 0.57 -11.61
N ILE A 54 -11.69 0.75 -10.30
CA ILE A 54 -11.71 2.10 -9.70
C ILE A 54 -10.66 2.21 -8.59
N PRO A 55 -10.04 3.39 -8.42
CA PRO A 55 -9.20 3.65 -7.27
C PRO A 55 -10.05 3.66 -6.00
N ASP A 56 -9.51 3.07 -4.93
CA ASP A 56 -10.06 3.12 -3.59
C ASP A 56 -8.93 3.42 -2.60
N HIS A 57 -9.24 4.16 -1.56
CA HIS A 57 -8.28 4.50 -0.52
C HIS A 57 -8.96 4.77 0.81
N GLY A 58 -8.29 4.40 1.90
CA GLY A 58 -8.84 4.54 3.23
C GLY A 58 -7.79 4.38 4.31
N THR A 59 -8.06 4.93 5.48
CA THR A 59 -7.19 4.78 6.65
C THR A 59 -7.48 3.45 7.35
N THR A 60 -6.43 2.76 7.80
CA THR A 60 -6.54 1.53 8.60
C THR A 60 -5.40 1.40 9.59
N ALA A 61 -5.77 1.10 10.84
CA ALA A 61 -4.85 0.69 11.91
C ALA A 61 -4.61 -0.83 11.92
N ALA A 62 -5.40 -1.58 11.15
CA ALA A 62 -5.46 -3.04 11.22
C ALA A 62 -4.98 -3.69 9.92
N ILE A 63 -4.02 -3.08 9.21
CA ILE A 63 -3.57 -3.57 7.90
C ILE A 63 -3.15 -5.05 7.93
N MET A 64 -2.53 -5.51 9.03
CA MET A 64 -2.11 -6.90 9.24
C MET A 64 -3.26 -7.90 9.42
N LYS A 65 -4.50 -7.43 9.56
CA LYS A 65 -5.70 -8.25 9.78
C LYS A 65 -6.64 -8.28 8.57
N GLU A 66 -6.23 -7.69 7.45
CA GLU A 66 -7.04 -7.66 6.23
C GLU A 66 -7.22 -9.09 5.68
N PHE A 67 -8.45 -9.40 5.26
CA PHE A 67 -8.78 -10.69 4.66
C PHE A 67 -7.96 -10.91 3.38
N LEU A 68 -7.49 -12.14 3.17
CA LEU A 68 -6.64 -12.57 2.05
C LEU A 68 -5.25 -11.91 1.97
N LEU A 69 -4.83 -11.12 2.97
CA LEU A 69 -3.49 -10.58 3.00
C LEU A 69 -2.46 -11.71 3.10
N VAL A 70 -1.56 -11.76 2.12
CA VAL A 70 -0.41 -12.67 2.12
C VAL A 70 0.75 -12.03 2.86
N GLY A 71 1.01 -10.75 2.62
CA GLY A 71 2.09 -10.03 3.28
C GLY A 71 2.31 -8.62 2.78
N LEU A 72 3.31 -7.96 3.37
CA LEU A 72 3.73 -6.62 3.05
C LEU A 72 5.22 -6.60 2.72
N LEU A 73 5.60 -5.85 1.69
CA LEU A 73 6.99 -5.60 1.33
C LEU A 73 7.28 -4.11 1.43
N ARG A 74 8.19 -3.70 2.33
CA ARG A 74 8.66 -2.31 2.40
C ARG A 74 9.48 -1.98 1.16
N ILE A 75 9.12 -0.88 0.48
CA ILE A 75 9.79 -0.47 -0.75
C ILE A 75 10.43 0.92 -0.66
N ALA A 76 10.01 1.77 0.27
CA ALA A 76 10.59 3.09 0.43
C ALA A 76 10.35 3.69 1.81
N ASP A 77 11.19 4.67 2.15
CA ASP A 77 10.94 5.63 3.22
C ASP A 77 10.48 6.95 2.63
N VAL A 78 9.45 7.52 3.24
CA VAL A 78 8.79 8.75 2.82
C VAL A 78 9.11 9.83 3.85
N PRO A 79 9.86 10.87 3.50
CA PRO A 79 10.12 11.96 4.45
C PRO A 79 8.82 12.63 4.89
N ARG A 80 8.70 12.99 6.18
CA ARG A 80 7.50 13.63 6.74
C ARG A 80 7.10 14.92 6.03
N THR A 81 8.07 15.59 5.41
CA THR A 81 7.85 16.82 4.61
C THR A 81 6.99 16.61 3.37
N PHE A 82 6.81 15.36 2.92
CA PHE A 82 5.98 15.00 1.77
C PHE A 82 4.59 14.47 2.17
N ILE A 83 4.22 14.51 3.45
CA ILE A 83 2.89 14.10 3.93
C ILE A 83 2.05 15.38 4.07
N PRO A 84 1.19 15.75 3.10
CA PRO A 84 0.33 16.91 3.25
C PRO A 84 -0.76 16.58 4.28
N ILE A 85 -0.88 17.41 5.32
CA ILE A 85 -2.04 17.46 6.21
C ILE A 85 -3.20 17.99 5.36
N SER A 86 -3.94 17.11 4.68
CA SER A 86 -5.30 17.25 4.11
C SER A 86 -5.47 16.29 2.91
N ILE A 87 -5.97 15.07 3.16
CA ILE A 87 -6.37 14.14 2.11
C ILE A 87 -7.79 14.53 1.65
N GLY A 88 -7.89 15.65 0.95
CA GLY A 88 -9.14 16.16 0.38
C GLY A 88 -8.98 16.75 -1.03
N SER A 89 -7.77 16.76 -1.60
CA SER A 89 -7.53 17.29 -2.95
C SER A 89 -6.55 16.44 -3.77
N PHE A 90 -6.53 15.13 -3.53
CA PHE A 90 -5.82 14.16 -4.40
C PHE A 90 -6.58 13.89 -5.72
N ASP A 91 -7.47 14.80 -6.14
CA ASP A 91 -8.20 14.70 -7.40
C ASP A 91 -7.49 15.57 -8.46
N ARG A 92 -6.91 14.88 -9.45
CA ARG A 92 -6.43 15.35 -10.78
C ARG A 92 -4.97 15.76 -11.02
N SER A 93 -4.13 16.14 -10.07
CA SER A 93 -2.85 16.79 -10.44
C SER A 93 -1.55 16.06 -10.16
N MET A 94 -1.53 14.96 -9.39
CA MET A 94 -0.25 14.28 -9.13
C MET A 94 -0.36 12.78 -9.31
N GLY A 95 0.15 12.33 -10.47
CA GLY A 95 0.73 11.01 -10.57
C GLY A 95 1.70 10.81 -9.41
N ILE A 96 1.69 9.59 -8.87
CA ILE A 96 2.85 9.08 -8.16
C ILE A 96 4.01 9.26 -9.15
N SER A 97 4.75 10.36 -9.02
CA SER A 97 5.99 10.50 -9.74
C SER A 97 6.91 9.50 -9.07
N ILE A 98 6.93 8.29 -9.63
CA ILE A 98 8.02 7.34 -9.49
C ILE A 98 9.24 7.99 -10.16
N THR A 99 9.70 9.13 -9.64
CA THR A 99 10.86 9.84 -10.20
C THR A 99 12.15 9.16 -9.79
N ARG A 100 12.08 8.14 -8.92
CA ARG A 100 13.26 7.37 -8.52
C ARG A 100 12.95 5.95 -8.05
N LEU A 101 12.38 5.12 -8.93
CA LEU A 101 12.76 3.71 -8.91
C LEU A 101 14.21 3.68 -9.41
N ARG A 102 15.20 3.76 -8.51
CA ARG A 102 16.54 3.32 -8.91
C ARG A 102 16.41 1.83 -9.19
N ARG A 103 16.65 1.44 -10.44
CA ARG A 103 16.95 0.05 -10.80
C ARG A 103 18.00 -0.44 -9.80
N VAL A 104 17.65 -1.39 -8.95
CA VAL A 104 18.67 -2.18 -8.26
C VAL A 104 19.24 -3.07 -9.36
N GLU A 105 20.35 -2.64 -9.95
CA GLU A 105 21.16 -3.54 -10.76
C GLU A 105 21.82 -4.50 -9.78
N CYS A 106 21.22 -5.69 -9.63
CA CYS A 106 21.96 -6.84 -9.13
C CYS A 106 23.03 -7.15 -10.18
N GLY A 107 24.27 -6.75 -9.91
CA GLY A 107 25.41 -7.26 -10.65
C GLY A 107 25.56 -8.76 -10.36
N PHE A 108 25.66 -9.55 -11.43
CA PHE A 108 26.23 -10.90 -11.39
C PHE A 108 27.74 -10.81 -11.53
#